data_AF-A0A1Y0B9X3-F1
#
_entry.id   AF-A0A1Y0B9X3-F1
#
_cell.length_a   1.000
_cell.length_b   1.000
_cell.length_c   1.000
_cell.angle_alpha   90.00
_cell.angle_beta   90.00
_cell.angle_gamma   90.00
#
_symmetry.space_group_name_H-M   'P 1'
#
loop_
_entity.id
_entity.type
_entity.pdbx_description
1 polymer ?
#
loop_
_entity_poly.entity_id
_entity_poly.type
_entity_poly.pdbx_seq_one_letter_code
_entity_poly.pdbx_strand_id
1 'polypeptide(L)'
;MSKSAKSAARHETAFASWIRRNGYPPAEAVERFLEMSDYFLGELETLEPSEREKMISEARAYLQRRSTEDSFIMQFPTVYLCKDKHGRQLRYTVTLTIGEDQAEWIGRVWADDQYLGEVTGSGSGPKANYLALARMHIESQIDCRDAIVKRPLPDQW
;
A
#
# COMPACT_ATOMS: atom_id res chain seq x y z
N MET A 1 2.50 23.49 -18.92
CA MET A 1 1.63 22.98 -17.82
C MET A 1 1.24 24.12 -16.90
N SER A 2 -0.04 24.23 -16.54
CA SER A 2 -0.54 25.24 -15.58
C SER A 2 -0.03 24.96 -14.15
N LYS A 3 -0.05 25.97 -13.26
CA LYS A 3 0.33 25.81 -11.84
C LYS A 3 -0.51 24.74 -11.13
N SER A 4 -1.82 24.72 -11.39
CA SER A 4 -2.74 23.71 -10.84
C SER A 4 -2.39 22.28 -11.29
N ALA A 5 -2.08 22.08 -12.59
CA ALA A 5 -1.67 20.77 -13.09
C ALA A 5 -0.34 20.27 -12.49
N LYS A 6 0.59 21.19 -12.20
CA LYS A 6 1.84 20.85 -11.50
C LYS A 6 1.59 20.45 -10.05
N SER A 7 0.67 21.10 -9.35
CA SER A 7 0.29 20.75 -7.97
C SER A 7 -0.35 19.37 -7.92
N ALA A 8 -1.33 19.12 -8.79
CA ALA A 8 -2.01 17.82 -8.87
C ALA A 8 -1.04 16.65 -9.11
N ALA A 9 -0.08 16.82 -10.03
CA ALA A 9 0.94 15.80 -10.29
C ALA A 9 1.87 15.55 -9.09
N ARG A 10 2.22 16.59 -8.31
CA ARG A 10 3.00 16.45 -7.08
C ARG A 10 2.21 15.67 -6.01
N HIS A 11 0.93 16.01 -5.80
CA HIS A 11 0.08 15.29 -4.85
C HIS A 11 -0.14 13.83 -5.28
N GLU A 12 -0.34 13.55 -6.57
CA GLU A 12 -0.43 12.18 -7.09
C GLU A 12 0.83 11.37 -6.82
N THR A 13 2.00 11.96 -7.05
CA THR A 13 3.29 11.28 -6.82
C THR A 13 3.49 10.98 -5.34
N ALA A 14 3.24 11.96 -4.47
CA ALA A 14 3.33 11.78 -3.03
C ALA A 14 2.31 10.73 -2.53
N PHE A 15 1.09 10.76 -3.07
CA PHE A 15 0.05 9.79 -2.75
C PHE A 15 0.44 8.36 -3.16
N ALA A 16 0.95 8.18 -4.38
CA ALA A 16 1.44 6.88 -4.85
C ALA A 16 2.59 6.35 -3.98
N SER A 17 3.52 7.22 -3.57
CA SER A 17 4.58 6.83 -2.63
C SER A 17 4.00 6.42 -1.26
N TRP A 18 3.06 7.20 -0.74
CA TRP A 18 2.41 6.95 0.55
C TRP A 18 1.64 5.63 0.55
N ILE A 19 0.87 5.33 -0.50
CA ILE A 19 0.16 4.06 -0.67
C ILE A 19 1.10 2.87 -0.53
N ARG A 20 2.22 2.88 -1.26
CA ARG A 20 3.19 1.76 -1.26
C ARG A 20 3.84 1.57 0.10
N ARG A 21 4.06 2.66 0.83
CA ARG A 21 4.64 2.62 2.18
C ARG A 21 3.66 2.06 3.22
N ASN A 22 2.37 2.34 3.06
CA ASN A 22 1.35 2.01 4.05
C ASN A 22 0.48 0.79 3.70
N GLY A 23 0.64 0.25 2.50
CA GLY A 23 -0.02 -0.99 2.08
C GLY A 23 -1.54 -0.87 1.91
N TYR A 24 -2.04 0.25 1.39
CA TYR A 24 -3.47 0.49 1.18
C TYR A 24 -3.89 0.33 -0.29
N PRO A 25 -5.11 -0.14 -0.58
CA PRO A 25 -5.73 0.08 -1.89
C PRO A 25 -5.88 1.59 -2.18
N PRO A 26 -5.65 2.08 -3.41
CA PRO A 26 -5.74 3.50 -3.71
C PRO A 26 -7.06 4.16 -3.28
N ALA A 27 -8.20 3.52 -3.55
CA ALA A 27 -9.52 4.08 -3.20
C ALA A 27 -9.73 4.26 -1.69
N GLU A 28 -9.14 3.38 -0.87
CA GLU A 28 -9.23 3.44 0.60
C GLU A 28 -8.17 4.38 1.21
N ALA A 29 -7.14 4.73 0.43
CA ALA A 29 -6.00 5.50 0.92
C ALA A 29 -6.21 7.01 0.93
N VAL A 30 -7.19 7.54 0.18
CA VAL A 30 -7.27 9.00 -0.08
C VAL A 30 -7.44 9.80 1.21
N GLU A 31 -8.44 9.50 2.04
CA GLU A 31 -8.65 10.27 3.28
C GLU A 31 -7.48 10.09 4.25
N ARG A 32 -6.96 8.87 4.39
CA ARG A 32 -5.80 8.58 5.24
C ARG A 32 -4.57 9.37 4.81
N PHE A 33 -4.33 9.49 3.51
CA PHE A 33 -3.24 10.29 2.97
C PHE A 33 -3.42 11.78 3.32
N LEU A 34 -4.62 12.34 3.13
CA LEU A 34 -4.88 13.74 3.43
C LEU A 34 -4.75 14.05 4.93
N GLU A 35 -5.07 13.09 5.79
CA GLU A 35 -5.07 13.24 7.25
C GLU A 35 -3.72 12.96 7.91
N MET A 36 -2.92 12.04 7.34
CA MET A 36 -1.75 11.49 8.04
C MET A 36 -0.43 11.62 7.27
N SER A 37 -0.45 12.06 6.01
CA SER A 37 0.79 12.20 5.24
C SER A 37 1.56 13.43 5.69
N ASP A 38 2.76 13.24 6.23
CA ASP A 38 3.68 14.35 6.57
C ASP A 38 3.87 15.33 5.41
N TYR A 39 3.94 14.80 4.17
CA TYR A 39 4.03 15.63 2.98
C TYR A 39 2.79 16.53 2.82
N PHE A 40 1.59 15.96 2.91
CA PHE A 40 0.38 16.72 2.63
C PHE A 40 0.08 17.70 3.77
N LEU A 41 0.25 17.26 5.02
CA LEU A 41 0.16 18.11 6.19
C LEU A 41 1.16 19.28 6.12
N GLY A 42 2.41 19.02 5.72
CA GLY A 42 3.41 20.07 5.54
C GLY A 42 3.04 21.10 4.47
N GLU A 43 2.36 20.71 3.39
CA GLU A 43 1.86 21.67 2.38
C GLU A 43 0.71 22.54 2.93
N LEU A 44 0.01 22.09 3.98
CA LEU A 44 -1.07 22.85 4.62
C LEU A 44 -0.58 23.82 5.71
N GLU A 45 0.58 23.57 6.32
CA GLU A 45 1.07 24.30 7.51
C GLU A 45 1.15 25.82 7.28
N THR A 46 1.54 26.23 6.07
CA THR A 46 1.78 27.64 5.72
C THR A 46 0.55 28.34 5.14
N LEU A 47 -0.57 27.64 4.98
CA LEU A 47 -1.78 28.16 4.34
C LEU A 47 -2.77 28.72 5.36
N GLU A 48 -3.56 29.71 4.95
CA GLU A 48 -4.70 30.20 5.72
C GLU A 48 -5.84 29.16 5.73
N PRO A 49 -6.74 29.15 6.74
CA PRO A 49 -7.78 28.13 6.86
C PRO A 49 -8.64 27.91 5.60
N SER A 50 -9.04 29.00 4.93
CA SER A 50 -9.85 28.92 3.69
C SER A 50 -9.07 28.33 2.50
N GLU A 51 -7.76 28.55 2.45
CA GLU A 51 -6.88 27.97 1.44
C GLU A 51 -6.63 26.48 1.72
N ARG A 52 -6.50 26.09 2.99
CA ARG A 52 -6.40 24.69 3.41
C ARG A 52 -7.63 23.90 2.99
N GLU A 53 -8.83 24.39 3.31
CA GLU A 53 -10.08 23.72 2.95
C GLU A 53 -10.22 23.53 1.45
N LYS A 54 -9.88 24.57 0.67
CA LYS A 54 -9.88 24.51 -0.79
C LYS A 54 -8.90 23.46 -1.31
N MET A 55 -7.65 23.48 -0.82
CA MET A 55 -6.63 22.53 -1.23
C MET A 55 -6.99 21.08 -0.88
N ILE A 56 -7.49 20.83 0.33
CA ILE A 56 -7.98 19.51 0.76
C ILE A 56 -9.10 19.04 -0.17
N SER A 57 -10.08 19.90 -0.45
CA SER A 57 -11.23 19.56 -1.31
C SER A 57 -10.79 19.23 -2.75
N GLU A 58 -9.93 20.07 -3.33
CA GLU A 58 -9.39 19.85 -4.67
C GLU A 58 -8.54 18.57 -4.76
N ALA A 59 -7.65 18.35 -3.79
CA ALA A 59 -6.82 17.15 -3.73
C ALA A 59 -7.66 15.89 -3.54
N ARG A 60 -8.65 15.91 -2.64
CA ARG A 60 -9.60 14.81 -2.42
C ARG A 60 -10.30 14.44 -3.70
N ALA A 61 -10.96 15.40 -4.36
CA ALA A 61 -11.71 15.14 -5.58
C ALA A 61 -10.82 14.58 -6.70
N TYR A 62 -9.62 15.14 -6.85
CA TYR A 62 -8.64 14.66 -7.82
C TYR A 62 -8.19 13.22 -7.54
N LEU A 63 -7.74 12.95 -6.32
CA LEU A 63 -7.19 11.65 -5.93
C LEU A 63 -8.26 10.56 -5.87
N GLN A 64 -9.50 10.86 -5.45
CA GLN A 64 -10.62 9.92 -5.49
C GLN A 64 -10.91 9.49 -6.93
N ARG A 65 -11.04 10.45 -7.85
CA ARG A 65 -11.24 10.14 -9.27
C ARG A 65 -10.09 9.28 -9.80
N ARG A 66 -8.85 9.70 -9.55
CA ARG A 66 -7.65 8.97 -10.00
C ARG A 66 -7.56 7.55 -9.44
N SER A 67 -7.99 7.35 -8.20
CA SER A 67 -7.99 6.05 -7.52
C SER A 67 -9.01 5.05 -8.06
N THR A 68 -9.91 5.50 -8.95
CA THR A 68 -10.86 4.62 -9.66
C THR A 68 -10.42 4.28 -11.08
N GLU A 69 -9.32 4.88 -11.56
CA GLU A 69 -8.81 4.63 -12.91
C GLU A 69 -7.96 3.35 -12.92
N ASP A 70 -8.34 2.36 -13.75
CA ASP A 70 -7.64 1.07 -13.84
C ASP A 70 -6.13 1.23 -14.09
N SER A 71 -5.75 2.16 -14.96
CA SER A 71 -4.34 2.46 -15.28
C SER A 71 -3.52 2.95 -14.07
N PHE A 72 -4.18 3.56 -13.08
CA PHE A 72 -3.55 3.97 -11.83
C PHE A 72 -3.51 2.80 -10.85
N ILE A 73 -4.63 2.10 -10.67
CA ILE A 73 -4.74 0.95 -9.75
C ILE A 73 -3.72 -0.15 -10.11
N MET A 74 -3.54 -0.44 -11.39
CA MET A 74 -2.61 -1.48 -11.88
C MET A 74 -1.13 -1.22 -11.53
N GLN A 75 -0.77 -0.02 -11.07
CA GLN A 75 0.60 0.31 -10.65
C GLN A 75 0.92 -0.12 -9.21
N PHE A 76 -0.07 -0.66 -8.49
CA PHE A 76 0.05 -1.05 -7.09
C PHE A 76 -0.16 -2.56 -6.93
N PRO A 77 0.57 -3.20 -6.01
CA PRO A 77 0.31 -4.59 -5.68
C PRO A 77 -1.09 -4.75 -5.08
N THR A 78 -1.73 -5.90 -5.37
CA THR A 78 -2.98 -6.26 -4.71
C THR A 78 -2.78 -6.35 -3.20
N VAL A 79 -3.63 -5.64 -2.45
CA VAL A 79 -3.69 -5.70 -1.00
C VAL A 79 -4.74 -6.73 -0.59
N TYR A 80 -4.33 -7.66 0.26
CA TYR A 80 -5.18 -8.67 0.87
C TYR A 80 -5.41 -8.32 2.34
N LEU A 81 -6.58 -8.71 2.84
CA LEU A 81 -6.99 -8.52 4.23
C LEU A 81 -7.04 -9.86 4.96
N CYS A 82 -6.59 -9.86 6.21
CA CYS A 82 -6.74 -10.98 7.11
C CYS A 82 -6.82 -10.48 8.56
N LYS A 83 -7.01 -11.40 9.50
CA LYS A 83 -7.00 -11.10 10.93
C LYS A 83 -6.02 -12.02 11.64
N ASP A 84 -5.34 -11.49 12.66
CA ASP A 84 -4.56 -12.30 13.58
C ASP A 84 -5.46 -13.04 14.59
N LYS A 85 -4.87 -13.90 15.43
CA LYS A 85 -5.59 -14.63 16.50
C LYS A 85 -6.22 -13.72 17.55
N HIS A 86 -5.82 -12.46 17.64
CA HIS A 86 -6.37 -11.45 18.54
C HIS A 86 -7.48 -10.63 17.86
N GLY A 87 -7.80 -10.91 16.61
CA GLY A 87 -8.81 -10.21 15.82
C GLY A 87 -8.34 -8.87 15.23
N ARG A 88 -7.05 -8.52 15.35
CA ARG A 88 -6.49 -7.32 14.74
C ARG A 88 -6.54 -7.44 13.23
N GLN A 89 -6.99 -6.38 12.56
CA GLN A 89 -7.00 -6.35 11.10
C GLN A 89 -5.59 -6.14 10.56
N LEU A 90 -5.23 -6.95 9.58
CA LEU A 90 -3.95 -6.91 8.93
C LEU A 90 -4.13 -6.78 7.42
N ARG A 91 -3.19 -6.07 6.81
CA ARG A 91 -3.05 -5.92 5.37
C ARG A 91 -1.78 -6.61 4.94
N TYR A 92 -1.80 -7.25 3.79
CA TYR A 92 -0.58 -7.74 3.20
C TYR A 92 -0.60 -7.71 1.67
N THR A 93 0.58 -7.64 1.06
CA THR A 93 0.77 -7.75 -0.39
C THR A 93 1.63 -8.96 -0.69
N VAL A 94 1.47 -9.58 -1.86
CA VAL A 94 2.29 -10.71 -2.30
C VAL A 94 3.08 -10.31 -3.54
N THR A 95 4.41 -10.43 -3.48
CA THR A 95 5.28 -10.44 -4.65
C THR A 95 5.69 -11.88 -4.93
N LEU A 96 5.51 -12.35 -6.17
CA LEU A 96 5.85 -13.70 -6.61
C LEU A 96 7.01 -13.66 -7.61
N THR A 97 8.00 -14.53 -7.42
CA THR A 97 9.01 -14.87 -8.40
C THR A 97 8.75 -16.28 -8.88
N ILE A 98 8.37 -16.46 -10.14
CA ILE A 98 8.00 -17.76 -10.71
C ILE A 98 9.19 -18.33 -11.48
N GLY A 99 9.71 -19.46 -11.02
CA GLY A 99 10.73 -20.25 -11.70
C GLY A 99 10.14 -21.37 -12.57
N GLU A 100 11.03 -22.28 -13.00
CA GLU A 100 10.66 -23.42 -13.83
C GLU A 100 9.76 -24.41 -13.06
N ASP A 101 10.20 -24.84 -11.86
CA ASP A 101 9.52 -25.86 -11.04
C ASP A 101 8.94 -25.33 -9.72
N GLN A 102 9.31 -24.12 -9.32
CA GLN A 102 8.94 -23.53 -8.03
C GLN A 102 8.63 -22.05 -8.15
N ALA A 103 7.91 -21.53 -7.17
CA ALA A 103 7.77 -20.10 -6.93
C ALA A 103 8.32 -19.73 -5.56
N GLU A 104 8.89 -18.54 -5.49
CA GLU A 104 9.27 -17.86 -4.27
C GLU A 104 8.35 -16.66 -4.06
N TRP A 105 8.07 -16.30 -2.82
CA TRP A 105 7.25 -15.15 -2.52
C TRP A 105 7.76 -14.33 -1.35
N ILE A 106 7.39 -13.06 -1.39
CA ILE A 106 7.55 -12.10 -0.31
C ILE A 106 6.17 -11.52 0.01
N GLY A 107 5.67 -11.84 1.20
CA GLY A 107 4.48 -11.24 1.80
C GLY A 107 4.87 -10.05 2.65
N ARG A 108 4.49 -8.83 2.28
CA ARG A 108 4.71 -7.65 3.15
C ARG A 108 3.48 -7.41 3.98
N VAL A 109 3.64 -7.19 5.29
CA VAL A 109 2.53 -7.16 6.24
C VAL A 109 2.47 -5.82 6.96
N TRP A 110 1.28 -5.26 7.07
CA TRP A 110 0.95 -4.04 7.80
C TRP A 110 -0.18 -4.29 8.79
N ALA A 111 -0.16 -3.55 9.89
CA ALA A 111 -1.18 -3.54 10.90
C ALA A 111 -1.43 -2.10 11.34
N ASP A 112 -2.67 -1.64 11.21
CA ASP A 112 -2.95 -0.21 11.29
C ASP A 112 -1.96 0.54 10.40
N ASP A 113 -1.44 1.69 10.82
CA ASP A 113 -0.54 2.50 10.00
C ASP A 113 0.93 2.08 10.14
N GLN A 114 1.18 0.85 10.59
CA GLN A 114 2.52 0.34 10.85
C GLN A 114 2.86 -0.83 9.92
N TYR A 115 4.02 -0.71 9.27
CA TYR A 115 4.66 -1.84 8.61
C TYR A 115 5.29 -2.81 9.61
N LEU A 116 4.88 -4.08 9.57
CA LEU A 116 5.35 -5.11 10.49
C LEU A 116 6.59 -5.86 9.98
N GLY A 117 6.69 -6.08 8.66
CA GLY A 117 7.82 -6.77 8.05
C GLY A 117 7.43 -7.67 6.88
N GLU A 118 8.27 -8.66 6.61
CA GLU A 118 8.13 -9.60 5.49
C GLU A 118 7.97 -11.04 5.99
N VAL A 119 7.10 -11.80 5.32
CA VAL A 119 7.02 -13.25 5.38
C VAL A 119 7.48 -13.81 4.05
N THR A 120 8.60 -14.52 4.05
CA THR A 120 9.17 -15.11 2.83
C THR A 120 8.95 -16.60 2.81
N GLY A 121 8.69 -17.16 1.63
CA GLY A 121 8.57 -18.60 1.47
C GLY A 121 8.73 -19.04 0.02
N SER A 122 8.67 -20.34 -0.19
CA SER A 122 8.74 -20.96 -1.50
C SER A 122 7.88 -22.21 -1.56
N GLY A 123 7.49 -22.61 -2.76
CA GLY A 123 6.66 -23.79 -2.98
C GLY A 123 6.71 -24.26 -4.43
N SER A 124 6.55 -25.57 -4.60
CA SER A 124 6.44 -26.24 -5.90
C SER A 124 5.02 -26.78 -6.12
N GLY A 125 4.70 -27.14 -7.35
CA GLY A 125 3.38 -27.64 -7.74
C GLY A 125 2.79 -26.89 -8.95
N PRO A 126 1.48 -27.07 -9.22
CA PRO A 126 0.83 -26.43 -10.35
C PRO A 126 0.93 -24.90 -10.28
N LYS A 127 1.46 -24.26 -11.33
CA LYS A 127 1.69 -22.81 -11.35
C LYS A 127 0.43 -21.99 -11.09
N ALA A 128 -0.73 -22.50 -11.48
CA ALA A 128 -2.03 -21.90 -11.21
C ALA A 128 -2.32 -21.67 -9.71
N ASN A 129 -1.64 -22.39 -8.81
CA ASN A 129 -1.89 -22.34 -7.37
C ASN A 129 -0.88 -21.50 -6.58
N TYR A 130 0.18 -20.96 -7.21
CA TYR A 130 1.26 -20.30 -6.47
C TYR A 130 0.79 -19.11 -5.63
N LEU A 131 -0.13 -18.30 -6.13
CA LEU A 131 -0.71 -17.20 -5.35
C LEU A 131 -1.50 -17.70 -4.14
N ALA A 132 -2.32 -18.74 -4.31
CA ALA A 132 -3.09 -19.33 -3.23
C ALA A 132 -2.16 -19.93 -2.15
N LEU A 133 -1.12 -20.65 -2.56
CA LEU A 133 -0.11 -21.21 -1.67
C LEU A 133 0.62 -20.13 -0.89
N ALA A 134 1.08 -19.07 -1.57
CA ALA A 134 1.75 -17.94 -0.93
C ALA A 134 0.85 -17.27 0.12
N ARG A 135 -0.42 -17.01 -0.22
CA ARG A 135 -1.39 -16.41 0.69
C ARG A 135 -1.65 -17.28 1.91
N MET A 136 -1.93 -18.56 1.72
CA MET A 136 -2.13 -19.51 2.82
C MET A 136 -0.92 -19.56 3.75
N HIS A 137 0.29 -19.59 3.16
CA HIS A 137 1.51 -19.57 3.94
C HIS A 137 1.64 -18.27 4.74
N ILE A 138 1.51 -17.10 4.11
CA ILE A 138 1.59 -15.80 4.78
C ILE A 138 0.58 -15.71 5.92
N GLU A 139 -0.68 -16.02 5.65
CA GLU A 139 -1.77 -15.98 6.64
C GLU A 139 -1.49 -16.93 7.82
N SER A 140 -0.90 -18.10 7.58
CA SER A 140 -0.51 -19.03 8.65
C SER A 140 0.65 -18.54 9.54
N GLN A 141 1.51 -17.66 9.00
CA GLN A 141 2.71 -17.17 9.68
C GLN A 141 2.48 -15.87 10.46
N ILE A 142 1.37 -15.19 10.23
CA ILE A 142 1.07 -13.89 10.84
C ILE A 142 1.06 -13.91 12.38
N ASP A 143 0.67 -15.04 12.97
CA ASP A 143 0.63 -15.22 14.42
C ASP A 143 1.94 -15.75 15.03
N CYS A 144 2.90 -16.11 14.17
CA CYS A 144 4.20 -16.63 14.56
C CYS A 144 5.16 -15.45 14.80
N ARG A 145 5.51 -15.24 16.08
CA ARG A 145 6.26 -14.06 16.56
C ARG A 145 7.60 -13.80 15.84
N ASP A 146 8.19 -14.85 15.25
CA ASP A 146 9.49 -14.80 14.57
C ASP A 146 9.39 -14.97 13.05
N ALA A 147 8.18 -15.18 12.50
CA ALA A 147 8.00 -15.43 11.07
C ALA A 147 7.92 -14.13 10.26
N ILE A 148 7.53 -13.02 10.88
CA ILE A 148 7.55 -11.69 10.27
C ILE A 148 8.91 -11.07 10.54
N VAL A 149 9.76 -11.04 9.51
CA VAL A 149 11.11 -10.45 9.61
C VAL A 149 11.04 -8.98 9.21
N LYS A 150 11.37 -8.08 10.15
CA LYS A 150 11.40 -6.66 9.87
C LYS A 150 12.57 -6.33 8.94
N ARG A 151 12.26 -6.01 7.69
CA ARG A 151 13.19 -5.50 6.67
C ARG A 151 12.77 -4.09 6.31
N PRO A 152 13.67 -3.22 5.84
CA PRO A 152 13.24 -1.93 5.29
C PRO A 152 12.33 -2.19 4.08
N LEU A 153 11.28 -1.38 3.93
CA LEU A 153 10.55 -1.35 2.66
C LEU A 153 11.53 -0.93 1.57
N PRO A 154 11.48 -1.54 0.38
CA PRO A 154 12.34 -1.12 -0.71
C PRO A 154 12.06 0.36 -1.03
N ASP A 155 13.15 1.12 -1.21
CA ASP A 155 13.09 2.55 -1.54
C ASP A 155 12.41 2.80 -2.89
N GLN A 156 12.33 1.76 -3.74
CA GLN A 156 11.76 1.80 -5.08
C GLN A 156 10.90 0.56 -5.31
N TRP A 157 9.73 0.78 -5.91
CA TRP A 157 8.77 -0.24 -6.37
C TRP A 157 8.52 -0.03 -7.85
#